data_AF-A0A535R3W1-F1
#
_entry.id   AF-A0A535R3W1-F1
#
_cell.length_a   1.000
_cell.length_b   1.000
_cell.length_c   1.000
_cell.angle_alpha   90.00
_cell.angle_beta   90.00
_cell.angle_gamma   90.00
#
_symmetry.space_group_name_H-M   'P 1'
#
loop_
_entity.id
_entity.type
_entity.pdbx_description
1 polymer ?
#
loop_
_entity_poly.entity_id
_entity_poly.type
_entity_poly.pdbx_seq_one_letter_code
_entity_poly.pdbx_strand_id
1 'polypeptide(L)'
;MLSSLADLLNSTAGLRFLKSKGIVVDRKEFKAQLRPPVTSRLCELLEVSNAKPVYSGQEIYIDYPRSVLSKLLVLHELEQEPDVFPFFLWIDTDRCGSDQFSVRIVWPLHGQKDVIRISPTAFNAMESRFVAIDPSVLKKAIDRLGVCLSQASAKDKRKAQSKSKYDELRTLFLQSNARTLSEFNLHVTYFLLNNQMRINPRPVILSNLINRGVLTDEVNVFLNHLDDIVKVFNESVQSLVQKGIDPHIKPLNPQYLPLHFSCPADNRRLRLEHVITGKGHFAIATCKCGVNYS
;
A
#
# COMPACT_ATOMS: atom_id res chain seq x y z
N MET A 1 -1.15 -10.71 -29.35
CA MET A 1 -1.57 -10.49 -27.95
C MET A 1 -0.31 -10.46 -27.12
N LEU A 2 -0.14 -9.47 -26.25
CA LEU A 2 1.05 -9.39 -25.39
C LEU A 2 0.92 -10.41 -24.24
N SER A 3 2.02 -11.04 -23.84
CA SER A 3 2.10 -11.95 -22.70
C SER A 3 2.04 -11.19 -21.38
N SER A 4 1.14 -11.60 -20.49
CA SER A 4 1.04 -11.09 -19.13
C SER A 4 2.12 -11.69 -18.22
N LEU A 5 2.28 -11.13 -17.02
CA LEU A 5 3.14 -11.74 -15.99
C LEU A 5 2.71 -13.19 -15.67
N ALA A 6 1.40 -13.48 -15.69
CA ALA A 6 0.91 -14.84 -15.47
C ALA A 6 1.39 -15.80 -16.57
N ASP A 7 1.41 -15.36 -17.83
CA ASP A 7 1.92 -16.16 -18.95
C ASP A 7 3.43 -16.42 -18.81
N LEU A 8 4.18 -15.42 -18.32
CA LEU A 8 5.62 -15.56 -18.06
C LEU A 8 5.91 -16.56 -16.93
N LEU A 9 5.12 -16.52 -15.86
CA LEU A 9 5.27 -17.43 -14.72
C LEU A 9 4.90 -18.88 -15.06
N ASN A 10 4.03 -19.08 -16.06
CA ASN A 10 3.55 -20.40 -16.48
C ASN A 10 4.33 -21.00 -17.67
N SER A 11 5.45 -20.41 -18.09
CA SER A 11 6.25 -20.92 -19.21
C SER A 11 7.75 -20.96 -18.91
N THR A 12 8.45 -21.98 -19.39
CA THR A 12 9.91 -22.11 -19.21
C THR A 12 10.68 -20.94 -19.80
N ALA A 13 10.26 -20.44 -20.97
CA ALA A 13 10.86 -19.27 -21.60
C ALA A 13 10.62 -18.00 -20.78
N GLY A 14 9.40 -17.82 -20.25
CA GLY A 14 9.06 -16.70 -19.38
C GLY A 14 9.82 -16.70 -18.06
N LEU A 15 9.93 -17.86 -17.40
CA LEU A 15 10.75 -18.00 -16.18
C LEU A 15 12.23 -17.69 -16.43
N ARG A 16 12.79 -18.13 -17.56
CA ARG A 16 14.17 -17.78 -17.95
C ARG A 16 14.32 -16.28 -18.17
N PHE A 17 13.35 -15.64 -18.82
CA PHE A 17 13.33 -14.19 -19.01
C PHE A 17 13.27 -13.46 -17.66
N LEU A 18 12.35 -13.82 -16.77
CA LEU A 18 12.21 -13.23 -15.44
C LEU A 18 13.53 -13.36 -14.64
N LYS A 19 14.14 -14.55 -14.63
CA LYS A 19 15.41 -14.80 -13.96
C LYS A 19 16.54 -13.95 -14.52
N SER A 20 16.59 -13.73 -15.84
CA SER A 20 17.58 -12.83 -16.47
C SER A 20 17.42 -11.36 -16.05
N LYS A 21 16.28 -11.00 -15.45
CA LYS A 21 15.97 -9.68 -14.89
C LYS A 21 16.05 -9.65 -13.36
N GLY A 22 16.57 -10.70 -12.72
CA GLY A 22 16.68 -10.81 -11.26
C GLY A 22 15.35 -11.13 -10.55
N ILE A 23 14.31 -11.50 -11.30
CA ILE A 23 13.02 -11.91 -10.75
C ILE A 23 13.00 -13.43 -10.62
N VAL A 24 12.89 -13.92 -9.39
CA VAL A 24 12.89 -15.36 -9.08
C VAL A 24 11.65 -15.74 -8.29
N VAL A 25 11.20 -16.98 -8.49
CA VAL A 25 10.04 -17.57 -7.79
C VAL A 25 10.46 -18.58 -6.71
N ASP A 26 11.70 -19.06 -6.77
CA ASP A 26 12.25 -20.00 -5.79
C ASP A 26 12.83 -19.24 -4.59
N ARG A 27 12.45 -19.67 -3.39
CA ARG A 27 12.88 -19.05 -2.13
C ARG A 27 14.39 -19.16 -1.91
N LYS A 28 15.03 -20.28 -2.26
CA LYS A 28 16.48 -20.44 -2.07
C LYS A 28 17.25 -19.54 -3.02
N GLU A 29 16.84 -19.46 -4.28
CA GLU A 29 17.40 -18.54 -5.26
C GLU A 29 17.23 -17.07 -4.84
N PHE A 30 16.06 -16.71 -4.30
CA PHE A 30 15.81 -15.37 -3.78
C PHE A 30 16.79 -15.02 -2.67
N LYS A 31 16.92 -15.87 -1.65
CA LYS A 31 17.84 -15.66 -0.52
C LYS A 31 19.30 -15.54 -0.97
N ALA A 32 19.72 -16.38 -1.93
CA ALA A 32 21.07 -16.34 -2.47
C ALA A 32 21.40 -15.02 -3.19
N GLN A 33 20.40 -14.27 -3.64
CA GLN A 33 20.57 -12.96 -4.28
C GLN A 33 20.51 -11.78 -3.30
N LEU A 34 20.08 -11.99 -2.06
CA LEU A 34 19.99 -10.91 -1.07
C LEU A 34 21.38 -10.38 -0.71
N ARG A 35 21.52 -9.06 -0.77
CA ARG A 35 22.73 -8.34 -0.42
C ARG A 35 22.47 -7.42 0.77
N PRO A 36 23.49 -7.12 1.58
CA PRO A 36 23.41 -6.01 2.53
C PRO A 36 23.02 -4.71 1.81
N PRO A 37 22.27 -3.82 2.46
CA PRO A 37 21.95 -2.53 1.87
C PRO A 37 23.24 -1.71 1.69
N VAL A 38 23.27 -0.85 0.66
CA VAL A 38 24.41 0.04 0.40
C VAL A 38 24.63 1.00 1.57
N THR A 39 23.55 1.40 2.24
CA THR A 39 23.55 2.26 3.43
C THR A 39 22.86 1.56 4.60
N SER A 40 23.41 1.71 5.81
CA SER A 40 22.85 1.13 7.03
C SER A 40 21.71 1.97 7.64
N ARG A 41 21.48 3.19 7.15
CA ARG A 41 20.55 4.18 7.73
C ARG A 41 19.13 3.63 7.97
N LEU A 42 18.57 2.88 7.02
CA LEU A 42 17.24 2.28 7.18
C LEU A 42 17.25 1.21 8.27
N CYS A 43 18.27 0.37 8.31
CA CYS A 43 18.41 -0.67 9.33
C CYS A 43 18.65 -0.07 10.73
N GLU A 44 19.49 0.96 10.84
CA GLU A 44 19.72 1.70 12.08
C GLU A 44 18.44 2.33 12.62
N LEU A 45 17.66 2.99 11.75
CA LEU A 45 16.38 3.60 12.10
C LEU A 45 15.34 2.57 12.57
N LEU A 46 15.40 1.36 12.01
CA LEU A 46 14.52 0.25 12.38
C LEU A 46 15.08 -0.60 13.53
N GLU A 47 16.22 -0.18 14.09
CA GLU A 47 16.90 -0.84 15.21
C GLU A 47 17.27 -2.29 14.89
N VAL A 48 17.85 -2.50 13.70
CA VAL A 48 18.25 -3.81 13.19
C VAL A 48 19.72 -3.78 12.79
N SER A 49 20.48 -4.70 13.35
CA SER A 49 21.91 -4.86 13.05
C SER A 49 22.15 -6.02 12.10
N ASN A 50 23.05 -5.84 11.13
CA ASN A 50 23.60 -6.92 10.30
C ASN A 50 22.58 -7.79 9.54
N ALA A 51 21.41 -7.25 9.20
CA ALA A 51 20.37 -7.98 8.48
C ALA A 51 20.10 -7.39 7.11
N LYS A 52 19.71 -8.25 6.17
CA LYS A 52 19.34 -7.87 4.80
C LYS A 52 17.86 -7.48 4.78
N PRO A 53 17.51 -6.21 4.56
CA PRO A 53 16.11 -5.77 4.57
C PRO A 53 15.36 -6.38 3.38
N VAL A 54 14.22 -7.00 3.65
CA VAL A 54 13.28 -7.48 2.63
C VAL A 54 11.93 -6.88 2.95
N TYR A 55 11.30 -6.24 1.97
CA TYR A 55 10.02 -5.59 2.21
C TYR A 55 9.00 -5.85 1.11
N SER A 56 7.75 -5.73 1.51
CA SER A 56 6.61 -5.54 0.62
C SER A 56 5.80 -4.39 1.15
N GLY A 57 5.09 -3.69 0.28
CA GLY A 57 4.30 -2.52 0.65
C GLY A 57 2.87 -2.62 0.15
N GLN A 58 1.96 -2.00 0.92
CA GLN A 58 0.58 -1.76 0.52
C GLN A 58 0.00 -0.58 1.30
N GLU A 59 -0.96 0.10 0.72
CA GLU A 59 -1.85 1.01 1.44
C GLU A 59 -2.53 0.32 2.64
N ILE A 60 -2.82 1.10 3.68
CA ILE A 60 -3.49 0.60 4.89
C ILE A 60 -5.00 0.50 4.64
N TYR A 61 -5.50 -0.73 4.50
CA TYR A 61 -6.89 -1.03 4.18
C TYR A 61 -7.69 -1.46 5.41
N ILE A 62 -9.01 -1.30 5.33
CA ILE A 62 -9.94 -1.95 6.26
C ILE A 62 -10.32 -3.35 5.77
N ASP A 63 -10.24 -3.59 4.46
CA ASP A 63 -10.65 -4.83 3.81
C ASP A 63 -9.60 -5.29 2.79
N TYR A 64 -8.76 -6.24 3.20
CA TYR A 64 -7.60 -6.66 2.41
C TYR A 64 -7.96 -7.72 1.36
N PRO A 65 -7.56 -7.53 0.09
CA PRO A 65 -7.65 -8.60 -0.89
C PRO A 65 -6.65 -9.72 -0.56
N ARG A 66 -6.97 -10.94 -1.00
CA ARG A 66 -6.13 -12.13 -0.77
C ARG A 66 -4.68 -11.96 -1.24
N SER A 67 -4.45 -11.19 -2.30
CA SER A 67 -3.11 -10.90 -2.81
C SER A 67 -2.23 -10.17 -1.78
N VAL A 68 -2.80 -9.30 -0.96
CA VAL A 68 -2.06 -8.59 0.09
C VAL A 68 -1.75 -9.53 1.26
N LEU A 69 -2.71 -10.38 1.64
CA LEU A 69 -2.47 -11.42 2.64
C LEU A 69 -1.35 -12.38 2.19
N SER A 70 -1.29 -12.74 0.90
CA SER A 70 -0.20 -13.55 0.35
C SER A 70 1.17 -12.86 0.48
N LYS A 71 1.28 -11.54 0.24
CA LYS A 71 2.53 -10.79 0.47
C LYS A 71 2.98 -10.87 1.94
N LEU A 72 2.04 -10.68 2.87
CA LEU A 72 2.30 -10.72 4.31
C LEU A 72 2.77 -12.10 4.78
N LEU A 73 2.13 -13.17 4.30
CA LEU A 73 2.52 -14.55 4.63
C LEU A 73 3.90 -14.89 4.08
N VAL A 74 4.20 -14.52 2.84
CA VAL A 74 5.53 -14.73 2.24
C VAL A 74 6.62 -13.99 3.01
N LEU A 75 6.35 -12.76 3.47
CA LEU A 75 7.30 -12.03 4.32
C LEU A 75 7.45 -12.68 5.70
N HIS A 76 6.36 -13.12 6.33
CA HIS A 76 6.41 -13.78 7.62
C HIS A 76 7.23 -15.09 7.57
N GLU A 77 7.15 -15.84 6.47
CA GLU A 77 7.99 -17.03 6.27
C GLU A 77 9.50 -16.73 6.27
N LEU A 78 9.91 -15.51 5.90
CA LEU A 78 11.31 -15.07 5.92
C LEU A 78 11.78 -14.67 7.32
N GLU A 79 10.90 -14.50 8.31
CA GLU A 79 11.29 -14.18 9.70
C GLU A 79 12.11 -15.30 10.34
N GLN A 80 12.03 -16.52 9.79
CA GLN A 80 12.80 -17.67 10.23
C GLN A 80 14.26 -17.65 9.75
N GLU A 81 14.65 -16.69 8.90
CA GLU A 81 16.00 -16.58 8.36
C GLU A 81 16.84 -15.61 9.19
N PRO A 82 17.99 -16.04 9.76
CA PRO A 82 18.71 -15.28 10.79
C PRO A 82 19.38 -14.00 10.26
N ASP A 83 19.67 -13.92 8.96
CA ASP A 83 20.35 -12.78 8.31
C ASP A 83 19.40 -11.91 7.49
N VAL A 84 18.09 -12.14 7.57
CA VAL A 84 17.07 -11.39 6.84
C VAL A 84 16.22 -10.60 7.81
N PHE A 85 15.92 -9.36 7.44
CA PHE A 85 14.98 -8.51 8.16
C PHE A 85 13.75 -8.25 7.29
N PRO A 86 12.72 -9.09 7.38
CA PRO A 86 11.47 -8.85 6.68
C PRO A 86 10.64 -7.78 7.41
N PHE A 87 10.05 -6.86 6.66
CA PHE A 87 9.07 -5.92 7.20
C PHE A 87 7.99 -5.58 6.17
N PHE A 88 6.84 -5.16 6.67
CA PHE A 88 5.76 -4.67 5.82
C PHE A 88 5.69 -3.14 5.87
N LEU A 89 5.76 -2.50 4.70
CA LEU A 89 5.64 -1.06 4.57
C LEU A 89 4.18 -0.65 4.39
N TRP A 90 3.62 -0.05 5.44
CA TRP A 90 2.27 0.50 5.48
C TRP A 90 2.24 1.89 4.86
N ILE A 91 1.52 2.05 3.75
CA ILE A 91 1.42 3.30 2.99
C ILE A 91 0.18 4.07 3.43
N ASP A 92 0.37 5.19 4.09
CA ASP A 92 -0.70 6.10 4.57
C ASP A 92 -0.69 7.47 3.87
N THR A 93 0.15 7.60 2.84
CA THR A 93 0.41 8.85 2.10
C THR A 93 -0.18 8.84 0.68
N ASP A 94 -0.98 7.83 0.33
CA ASP A 94 -1.80 7.89 -0.89
C ASP A 94 -3.23 8.32 -0.56
N ARG A 95 -3.93 8.83 -1.58
CA ARG A 95 -5.31 9.30 -1.46
C ARG A 95 -6.24 8.11 -1.18
N CYS A 96 -7.16 8.28 -0.25
CA CYS A 96 -8.20 7.27 0.07
C CYS A 96 -9.07 6.87 -1.14
N GLY A 97 -9.10 7.70 -2.18
CA GLY A 97 -9.83 7.43 -3.42
C GLY A 97 -9.09 6.57 -4.43
N SER A 98 -7.77 6.36 -4.30
CA SER A 98 -6.98 5.53 -5.23
C SER A 98 -7.47 4.09 -5.20
N ASP A 99 -7.56 3.54 -3.99
CA ASP A 99 -8.17 2.26 -3.73
C ASP A 99 -9.24 2.40 -2.64
N GLN A 100 -10.44 1.93 -2.94
CA GLN A 100 -11.59 2.08 -2.04
C GLN A 100 -11.51 1.13 -0.84
N PHE A 101 -10.59 0.16 -0.82
CA PHE A 101 -10.41 -0.76 0.32
C PHE A 101 -9.95 -0.08 1.62
N SER A 102 -9.47 1.18 1.56
CA SER A 102 -9.16 1.99 2.74
C SER A 102 -10.39 2.61 3.42
N VAL A 103 -11.52 2.73 2.70
CA VAL A 103 -12.69 3.50 3.15
C VAL A 103 -13.98 2.68 3.22
N ARG A 104 -13.97 1.43 2.76
CA ARG A 104 -15.13 0.55 2.78
C ARG A 104 -14.78 -0.92 2.94
N ILE A 105 -15.71 -1.65 3.54
CA ILE A 105 -15.75 -3.11 3.58
C ILE A 105 -16.71 -3.59 2.49
N VAL A 106 -16.31 -4.57 1.70
CA VAL A 106 -17.13 -5.20 0.67
C VAL A 106 -17.61 -6.55 1.17
N TRP A 107 -18.87 -6.61 1.60
CA TRP A 107 -19.44 -7.83 2.19
C TRP A 107 -20.22 -8.64 1.15
N PRO A 108 -19.96 -9.95 0.98
CA PRO A 108 -20.76 -10.80 0.11
C PRO A 108 -22.13 -11.09 0.74
N LEU A 109 -23.21 -10.84 0.00
CA LEU A 109 -24.59 -11.06 0.46
C LEU A 109 -25.44 -11.67 -0.67
N HIS A 110 -25.80 -12.95 -0.55
CA HIS A 110 -26.71 -13.66 -1.48
C HIS A 110 -26.41 -13.47 -2.98
N GLY A 111 -25.14 -13.59 -3.38
CA GLY A 111 -24.72 -13.41 -4.78
C GLY A 111 -24.55 -11.94 -5.21
N GLN A 112 -24.87 -10.99 -4.34
CA GLN A 112 -24.56 -9.57 -4.48
C GLN A 112 -23.44 -9.14 -3.52
N LYS A 113 -23.00 -7.90 -3.64
CA LYS A 113 -22.02 -7.27 -2.75
C LYS A 113 -22.67 -6.09 -2.06
N ASP A 114 -22.63 -6.06 -0.73
CA ASP A 114 -22.97 -4.89 0.06
C ASP A 114 -21.71 -4.07 0.35
N VAL A 115 -21.84 -2.75 0.35
CA VAL A 115 -20.73 -1.82 0.54
C VAL A 115 -20.94 -1.04 1.82
N ILE A 116 -20.11 -1.31 2.82
CA ILE A 116 -20.16 -0.67 4.13
C ILE A 116 -19.05 0.37 4.20
N ARG A 117 -19.40 1.66 4.19
CA ARG A 117 -18.40 2.74 4.26
C ARG A 117 -18.03 3.04 5.71
N ILE A 118 -16.74 3.22 5.98
CA ILE A 118 -16.19 3.66 7.27
C ILE A 118 -15.73 5.11 7.25
N SER A 119 -15.81 5.79 6.10
CA SER A 119 -15.56 7.22 5.97
C SER A 119 -16.46 7.91 4.92
N PRO A 120 -16.74 9.22 5.07
CA PRO A 120 -17.42 10.04 4.07
C PRO A 120 -16.70 10.08 2.71
N THR A 121 -17.45 10.22 1.62
CA THR A 121 -16.92 10.29 0.23
C THR A 121 -16.14 11.58 -0.06
N ALA A 122 -16.42 12.66 0.66
CA ALA A 122 -15.73 13.94 0.54
C ALA A 122 -14.20 13.81 0.73
N PHE A 123 -13.75 12.77 1.43
CA PHE A 123 -12.35 12.57 1.81
C PHE A 123 -11.54 11.74 0.81
N ASN A 124 -12.14 11.30 -0.31
CA ASN A 124 -11.44 10.50 -1.33
C ASN A 124 -10.20 11.18 -1.93
N ALA A 125 -10.08 12.51 -1.81
CA ALA A 125 -8.92 13.27 -2.30
C ALA A 125 -7.85 13.52 -1.21
N MET A 126 -8.09 13.09 0.03
CA MET A 126 -7.15 13.24 1.14
C MET A 126 -6.38 11.94 1.34
N GLU A 127 -5.20 12.06 1.96
CA GLU A 127 -4.45 10.91 2.47
C GLU A 127 -5.10 10.38 3.76
N SER A 128 -5.05 9.06 3.99
CA SER A 128 -5.73 8.44 5.14
C SER A 128 -5.25 8.97 6.49
N ARG A 129 -4.00 9.41 6.59
CA ARG A 129 -3.43 10.08 7.77
C ARG A 129 -4.01 11.45 8.09
N PHE A 130 -4.74 12.07 7.17
CA PHE A 130 -5.43 13.36 7.41
C PHE A 130 -6.94 13.23 7.52
N VAL A 131 -7.50 12.05 7.30
CA VAL A 131 -8.94 11.83 7.40
C VAL A 131 -9.30 11.59 8.86
N ALA A 132 -9.93 12.58 9.50
CA ALA A 132 -10.44 12.43 10.85
C ALA A 132 -11.57 11.40 10.91
N ILE A 133 -11.61 10.63 11.99
CA ILE A 133 -12.66 9.63 12.21
C ILE A 133 -13.89 10.27 12.82
N ASP A 134 -15.05 9.87 12.31
CA ASP A 134 -16.34 10.14 12.91
C ASP A 134 -16.83 8.86 13.62
N PRO A 135 -16.86 8.83 14.97
CA PRO A 135 -17.34 7.69 15.74
C PRO A 135 -18.76 7.26 15.36
N SER A 136 -19.62 8.19 14.94
CA SER A 136 -20.99 7.89 14.52
C SER A 136 -21.01 7.12 13.19
N VAL A 137 -20.07 7.43 12.28
CA VAL A 137 -19.90 6.70 11.01
C VAL A 137 -19.38 5.30 11.28
N LEU A 138 -18.36 5.15 12.14
CA LEU A 138 -17.86 3.83 12.51
C LEU A 138 -18.92 2.96 13.18
N LYS A 139 -19.71 3.54 14.11
CA LYS A 139 -20.84 2.85 14.75
C LYS A 139 -21.85 2.37 13.71
N LYS A 140 -22.25 3.22 12.75
CA LYS A 140 -23.18 2.84 11.67
C LYS A 140 -22.59 1.72 10.80
N ALA A 141 -21.30 1.79 10.48
CA ALA A 141 -20.62 0.79 9.67
C ALA A 141 -20.62 -0.58 10.34
N ILE A 142 -20.23 -0.66 11.61
CA ILE A 142 -20.22 -1.92 12.34
C ILE A 142 -21.62 -2.46 12.62
N ASP A 143 -22.59 -1.58 12.93
CA ASP A 143 -23.99 -2.00 13.11
C ASP A 143 -24.53 -2.59 11.79
N ARG A 144 -24.18 -2.02 10.63
CA ARG A 144 -24.51 -2.57 9.31
C ARG A 144 -23.86 -3.92 9.07
N LEU A 145 -22.59 -4.10 9.43
CA LEU A 145 -21.92 -5.40 9.33
C LEU A 145 -22.65 -6.47 10.17
N GLY A 146 -23.10 -6.11 11.37
CA GLY A 146 -23.93 -6.97 12.22
C GLY A 146 -25.24 -7.39 11.55
N VAL A 147 -25.92 -6.46 10.85
CA VAL A 147 -27.11 -6.78 10.04
C VAL A 147 -26.77 -7.78 8.94
N CYS A 148 -25.69 -7.56 8.18
CA CYS A 148 -25.27 -8.46 7.12
C CYS A 148 -24.95 -9.88 7.66
N LEU A 149 -24.32 -9.97 8.82
CA LEU A 149 -24.05 -11.25 9.49
C LEU A 149 -25.33 -11.96 9.95
N SER A 150 -26.33 -11.22 10.40
CA SER A 150 -27.61 -11.79 10.87
C SER A 150 -28.41 -12.46 9.76
N GLN A 151 -28.21 -12.01 8.52
CA GLN A 151 -28.86 -12.53 7.30
C GLN A 151 -28.23 -13.84 6.81
N ALA A 152 -27.13 -14.30 7.42
CA ALA A 152 -26.57 -15.62 7.13
C ALA A 152 -27.57 -16.75 7.47
N SER A 153 -27.58 -17.79 6.62
CA SER A 153 -28.50 -18.93 6.75
C SER A 153 -28.52 -19.51 8.17
N ALA A 154 -29.71 -19.80 8.70
CA ALA A 154 -29.89 -20.42 10.02
C ALA A 154 -29.20 -21.81 10.13
N LYS A 155 -28.88 -22.45 9.00
CA LYS A 155 -28.15 -23.72 8.94
C LYS A 155 -26.63 -23.56 9.00
N ASP A 156 -26.09 -22.34 8.99
CA ASP A 156 -24.66 -22.12 9.13
C ASP A 156 -24.22 -22.41 10.58
N LYS A 157 -23.60 -23.58 10.77
CA LYS A 157 -23.06 -24.03 12.06
C LYS A 157 -22.03 -23.07 12.65
N ARG A 158 -21.49 -22.13 11.87
CA ARG A 158 -20.52 -21.12 12.32
C ARG A 158 -21.17 -19.86 12.87
N LYS A 159 -22.50 -19.74 12.87
CA LYS A 159 -23.22 -18.51 13.28
C LYS A 159 -22.80 -18.00 14.67
N ALA A 160 -22.68 -18.88 15.66
CA ALA A 160 -22.25 -18.50 17.02
C ALA A 160 -20.78 -18.01 17.03
N GLN A 161 -19.89 -18.69 16.31
CA GLN A 161 -18.49 -18.30 16.18
C GLN A 161 -18.34 -16.95 15.45
N SER A 162 -19.08 -16.74 14.36
CA SER A 162 -19.12 -15.48 13.62
C SER A 162 -19.64 -14.33 14.49
N LYS A 163 -20.62 -14.59 15.36
CA LYS A 163 -21.12 -13.60 16.32
C LYS A 163 -20.04 -13.20 17.34
N SER A 164 -19.33 -14.17 17.93
CA SER A 164 -18.22 -13.87 18.86
C SER A 164 -17.13 -13.01 18.20
N LYS A 165 -16.69 -13.40 16.99
CA LYS A 165 -15.70 -12.63 16.22
C LYS A 165 -16.20 -11.22 15.88
N TYR A 166 -17.49 -11.08 15.59
CA TYR A 166 -18.12 -9.79 15.37
C TYR A 166 -18.14 -8.94 16.63
N ASP A 167 -18.46 -9.50 17.80
CA ASP A 167 -18.50 -8.76 19.07
C ASP A 167 -17.10 -8.25 19.47
N GLU A 168 -16.05 -9.03 19.20
CA GLU A 168 -14.65 -8.60 19.37
C GLU A 168 -14.30 -7.44 18.41
N LEU A 169 -14.59 -7.59 17.12
CA LEU A 169 -14.37 -6.52 16.13
C LEU A 169 -15.20 -5.28 16.46
N ARG A 170 -16.41 -5.48 16.98
CA ARG A 170 -17.31 -4.40 17.39
C ARG A 170 -16.73 -3.58 18.53
N THR A 171 -16.15 -4.26 19.52
CA THR A 171 -15.47 -3.60 20.62
C THR A 171 -14.37 -2.67 20.09
N LEU A 172 -13.56 -3.15 19.14
CA LEU A 172 -12.54 -2.34 18.49
C LEU A 172 -13.13 -1.12 17.74
N PHE A 173 -14.21 -1.30 16.98
CA PHE A 173 -14.87 -0.20 16.26
C PHE A 173 -15.43 0.89 17.18
N LEU A 174 -15.93 0.51 18.36
CA LEU A 174 -16.56 1.44 19.30
C LEU A 174 -15.59 2.08 20.30
N GLN A 175 -14.48 1.41 20.60
CA GLN A 175 -13.54 1.82 21.65
C GLN A 175 -12.17 2.25 21.11
N SER A 176 -11.97 2.26 19.80
CA SER A 176 -10.71 2.74 19.22
C SER A 176 -10.45 4.21 19.61
N ASN A 177 -9.23 4.47 20.05
CA ASN A 177 -8.71 5.81 20.31
C ASN A 177 -8.02 6.44 19.08
N ALA A 178 -8.12 5.79 17.91
CA ALA A 178 -7.58 6.31 16.66
C ALA A 178 -8.24 7.65 16.30
N ARG A 179 -7.40 8.63 15.93
CA ARG A 179 -7.84 9.97 15.51
C ARG A 179 -8.04 10.04 14.00
N THR A 180 -7.24 9.26 13.26
CA THR A 180 -7.20 9.27 11.80
C THR A 180 -7.60 7.92 11.22
N LEU A 181 -8.04 7.93 9.96
CA LEU A 181 -8.43 6.72 9.23
C LEU A 181 -7.26 5.75 9.10
N SER A 182 -6.02 6.24 8.89
CA SER A 182 -4.84 5.38 8.82
C SER A 182 -4.58 4.66 10.14
N GLU A 183 -4.65 5.36 11.28
CA GLU A 183 -4.49 4.78 12.62
C GLU A 183 -5.54 3.69 12.89
N PHE A 184 -6.81 3.98 12.57
CA PHE A 184 -7.89 3.01 12.79
C PHE A 184 -7.77 1.79 11.90
N ASN A 185 -7.51 1.98 10.60
CA ASN A 185 -7.30 0.86 9.69
C ASN A 185 -6.11 0.03 10.15
N LEU A 186 -5.05 0.65 10.68
CA LEU A 186 -3.89 -0.06 11.23
C LEU A 186 -4.28 -0.86 12.48
N HIS A 187 -5.06 -0.29 13.41
CA HIS A 187 -5.56 -1.02 14.57
C HIS A 187 -6.38 -2.25 14.17
N VAL A 188 -7.29 -2.10 13.20
CA VAL A 188 -8.08 -3.22 12.67
C VAL A 188 -7.20 -4.23 11.96
N THR A 189 -6.21 -3.77 11.18
CA THR A 189 -5.23 -4.62 10.51
C THR A 189 -4.50 -5.51 11.50
N TYR A 190 -3.86 -4.93 12.51
CA TYR A 190 -3.13 -5.70 13.53
C TYR A 190 -4.03 -6.59 14.36
N PHE A 191 -5.24 -6.15 14.67
CA PHE A 191 -6.24 -7.02 15.30
C PHE A 191 -6.53 -8.26 14.45
N LEU A 192 -6.76 -8.11 13.14
CA LEU A 192 -7.04 -9.22 12.24
C LEU A 192 -5.82 -10.12 12.01
N LEU A 193 -4.63 -9.54 11.80
CA LEU A 193 -3.40 -10.29 11.57
C LEU A 193 -3.02 -11.11 12.81
N ASN A 194 -3.08 -10.53 14.00
CA ASN A 194 -2.74 -11.24 15.24
C ASN A 194 -3.77 -12.32 15.56
N ASN A 195 -5.07 -12.01 15.51
CA ASN A 195 -6.11 -12.93 15.97
C ASN A 195 -6.51 -13.99 14.93
N GLN A 196 -6.47 -13.66 13.63
CA GLN A 196 -6.91 -14.60 12.58
C GLN A 196 -5.75 -15.28 11.87
N MET A 197 -4.64 -14.56 11.66
CA MET A 197 -3.50 -15.08 10.89
C MET A 197 -2.32 -15.51 11.78
N ARG A 198 -2.33 -15.13 13.07
CA ARG A 198 -1.23 -15.36 14.03
C ARG A 198 0.12 -14.80 13.53
N ILE A 199 0.08 -13.70 12.80
CA ILE A 199 1.27 -12.98 12.35
C ILE A 199 1.24 -11.55 12.89
N ASN A 200 2.42 -11.04 13.25
CA ASN A 200 2.58 -9.70 13.81
C ASN A 200 3.73 -8.97 13.09
N PRO A 201 3.53 -8.56 11.83
CA PRO A 201 4.60 -7.93 11.04
C PRO A 201 5.08 -6.65 11.72
N ARG A 202 6.36 -6.31 11.58
CA ARG A 202 6.89 -5.05 12.11
C ARG A 202 6.14 -3.84 11.52
N PRO A 203 5.64 -2.90 12.34
CA PRO A 203 4.88 -1.75 11.87
C PRO A 203 5.81 -0.66 11.31
N VAL A 204 6.06 -0.69 10.01
CA VAL A 204 6.81 0.38 9.33
C VAL A 204 5.82 1.23 8.52
N ILE A 205 5.61 2.47 8.93
CA ILE A 205 4.66 3.40 8.28
C ILE A 205 5.44 4.42 7.42
N LEU A 206 5.03 4.59 6.17
CA LEU A 206 5.75 5.45 5.21
C LEU A 206 5.82 6.91 5.66
N SER A 207 4.73 7.49 6.16
CA SER A 207 4.75 8.87 6.67
C SER A 207 5.76 9.08 7.80
N ASN A 208 5.96 8.10 8.67
CA ASN A 208 6.97 8.15 9.73
C ASN A 208 8.39 8.17 9.16
N LEU A 209 8.66 7.39 8.09
CA LEU A 209 9.95 7.42 7.41
C LEU A 209 10.20 8.78 6.75
N ILE A 210 9.19 9.35 6.08
CA ILE A 210 9.27 10.66 5.45
C ILE A 210 9.53 11.77 6.48
N ASN A 211 8.77 11.79 7.58
CA ASN A 211 8.89 12.81 8.62
C ASN A 211 10.26 12.79 9.32
N ARG A 212 10.94 11.64 9.33
CA ARG A 212 12.31 11.48 9.85
C ARG A 212 13.40 11.78 8.80
N GLY A 213 13.02 12.22 7.60
CA GLY A 213 13.95 12.54 6.52
C GLY A 213 14.71 11.33 5.96
N VAL A 214 14.18 10.11 6.15
CA VAL A 214 14.87 8.86 5.77
C VAL A 214 15.08 8.76 4.26
N LEU A 215 14.19 9.36 3.48
CA LEU A 215 14.17 9.29 2.01
C LEU A 215 14.71 10.56 1.34
N THR A 216 15.11 11.57 2.11
CA THR A 216 15.39 12.91 1.57
C THR A 216 16.55 12.89 0.56
N ASP A 217 17.64 12.18 0.89
CA ASP A 217 18.83 12.16 0.04
C ASP A 217 18.56 11.37 -1.24
N GLU A 218 17.85 10.23 -1.14
CA GLU A 218 17.45 9.42 -2.29
C GLU A 218 16.47 10.14 -3.19
N VAL A 219 15.52 10.92 -2.62
CA VAL A 219 14.61 11.77 -3.40
C VAL A 219 15.39 12.87 -4.12
N ASN A 220 16.37 13.50 -3.48
CA ASN A 220 17.21 14.52 -4.13
C ASN A 220 18.01 13.90 -5.30
N VAL A 221 18.61 12.73 -5.11
CA VAL A 221 19.29 12.00 -6.19
C VAL A 221 18.32 11.67 -7.33
N PHE A 222 17.13 11.17 -7.01
CA PHE A 222 16.11 10.87 -8.02
C PHE A 222 15.73 12.12 -8.83
N LEU A 223 15.49 13.25 -8.17
CA LEU A 223 15.08 14.50 -8.83
C LEU A 223 16.21 15.10 -9.68
N ASN A 224 17.46 14.99 -9.24
CA ASN A 224 18.62 15.45 -10.01
C ASN A 224 18.88 14.63 -11.30
N HIS A 225 18.34 13.41 -11.36
CA HIS A 225 18.47 12.50 -12.52
C HIS A 225 17.12 12.18 -13.17
N LEU A 226 16.11 13.03 -12.96
CA LEU A 226 14.72 12.75 -13.36
C LEU A 226 14.59 12.44 -14.86
N ASP A 227 15.23 13.24 -15.71
CA ASP A 227 15.17 13.09 -17.17
C ASP A 227 15.77 11.76 -17.64
N ASP A 228 16.92 11.38 -17.08
CA ASP A 228 17.58 10.10 -17.37
C ASP A 228 16.72 8.91 -16.91
N ILE A 229 16.10 9.03 -15.72
CA ILE A 229 15.21 8.00 -15.19
C ILE A 229 13.98 7.85 -16.09
N VAL A 230 13.35 8.95 -16.51
CA VAL A 230 12.20 8.93 -17.42
C VAL A 230 12.57 8.28 -18.75
N LYS A 231 13.75 8.61 -19.30
CA LYS A 231 14.27 8.01 -20.52
C LYS A 231 14.45 6.49 -20.37
N VAL A 232 15.21 6.03 -19.37
CA VAL A 232 15.49 4.60 -19.15
C VAL A 232 14.20 3.82 -18.86
N PHE A 233 13.25 4.41 -18.11
CA PHE A 233 11.95 3.80 -17.87
C PHE A 233 11.17 3.61 -19.17
N ASN A 234 11.08 4.66 -20.01
CA ASN A 234 10.35 4.61 -21.27
C ASN A 234 10.98 3.63 -22.27
N GLU A 235 12.30 3.59 -22.35
CA GLU A 235 13.04 2.59 -23.16
C GLU A 235 12.76 1.16 -22.65
N SER A 236 12.69 0.96 -21.34
CA SER A 236 12.38 -0.33 -20.74
C SER A 236 10.95 -0.79 -21.05
N VAL A 237 9.97 0.12 -20.96
CA VAL A 237 8.57 -0.15 -21.34
C VAL A 237 8.49 -0.53 -22.82
N GLN A 238 9.16 0.22 -23.70
CA GLN A 238 9.19 -0.09 -25.13
C GLN A 238 9.86 -1.44 -25.40
N SER A 239 10.95 -1.76 -24.70
CA SER A 239 11.65 -3.05 -24.83
C SER A 239 10.76 -4.24 -24.44
N LEU A 240 9.96 -4.11 -23.39
CA LEU A 240 9.00 -5.15 -23.00
C LEU A 240 7.93 -5.36 -24.09
N VAL A 241 7.37 -4.27 -24.61
CA VAL A 241 6.37 -4.34 -25.70
C VAL A 241 6.96 -4.98 -26.96
N GLN A 242 8.19 -4.62 -27.35
CA GLN A 242 8.89 -5.23 -28.49
C GLN A 242 9.15 -6.72 -28.30
N LYS A 243 9.30 -7.19 -27.05
CA LYS A 243 9.41 -8.61 -26.69
C LYS A 243 8.06 -9.31 -26.60
N GLY A 244 6.97 -8.63 -26.94
CA GLY A 244 5.63 -9.17 -26.85
C GLY A 244 5.11 -9.32 -25.42
N ILE A 245 5.66 -8.58 -24.45
CA ILE A 245 5.27 -8.62 -23.03
C ILE A 245 4.40 -7.39 -22.71
N ASP A 246 3.32 -7.59 -21.96
CA ASP A 246 2.48 -6.49 -21.46
C ASP A 246 3.11 -5.90 -20.20
N PRO A 247 3.60 -4.64 -20.24
CA PRO A 247 4.22 -4.02 -19.08
C PRO A 247 3.21 -3.56 -18.01
N HIS A 248 1.89 -3.57 -18.31
CA HIS A 248 0.81 -3.03 -17.46
C HIS A 248 0.95 -1.55 -17.06
N ILE A 249 1.95 -0.86 -17.58
CA ILE A 249 2.26 0.55 -17.34
C ILE A 249 2.51 1.24 -18.68
N LYS A 250 2.21 2.54 -18.73
CA LYS A 250 2.45 3.36 -19.91
C LYS A 250 3.78 4.11 -19.77
N PRO A 251 4.39 4.54 -20.88
CA PRO A 251 5.50 5.49 -20.84
C PRO A 251 5.13 6.73 -20.00
N LEU A 252 6.10 7.23 -19.25
CA LEU A 252 6.01 8.47 -18.49
C LEU A 252 6.05 9.67 -19.44
N ASN A 253 5.32 10.72 -19.06
CA ASN A 253 5.39 12.02 -19.71
C ASN A 253 6.81 12.63 -19.52
N PRO A 254 7.37 13.35 -20.51
CA PRO A 254 8.63 14.08 -20.33
C PRO A 254 8.66 15.02 -19.11
N GLN A 255 7.53 15.61 -18.72
CA GLN A 255 7.38 16.47 -17.54
C GLN A 255 6.94 15.69 -16.29
N TYR A 256 7.28 14.40 -16.22
CA TYR A 256 6.87 13.55 -15.11
C TYR A 256 7.54 13.98 -13.82
N LEU A 257 6.73 14.34 -12.83
CA LEU A 257 7.16 14.55 -11.45
C LEU A 257 6.42 13.57 -10.52
N PRO A 258 7.14 12.69 -9.79
CA PRO A 258 6.52 11.76 -8.84
C PRO A 258 6.16 12.39 -7.49
N LEU A 259 6.17 13.71 -7.38
CA LEU A 259 5.95 14.40 -6.12
C LEU A 259 4.49 14.77 -5.93
N HIS A 260 4.07 14.68 -4.67
CA HIS A 260 2.74 15.06 -4.24
C HIS A 260 2.84 15.91 -2.99
N PHE A 261 1.84 16.78 -2.82
CA PHE A 261 1.78 17.74 -1.73
C PHE A 261 0.38 17.73 -1.12
N SER A 262 0.29 17.63 0.20
CA SER A 262 -0.99 17.69 0.92
C SER A 262 -1.25 19.14 1.31
N CYS A 263 -2.30 19.75 0.75
CA CYS A 263 -2.66 21.14 0.98
C CYS A 263 -2.98 21.41 2.46
N PRO A 264 -2.30 22.33 3.17
CA PRO A 264 -2.55 22.57 4.59
C PRO A 264 -3.96 23.11 4.91
N ALA A 265 -4.63 23.75 3.94
CA ALA A 265 -5.95 24.35 4.15
C ALA A 265 -7.10 23.32 4.16
N ASP A 266 -7.00 22.26 3.36
CA ASP A 266 -8.09 21.28 3.17
C ASP A 266 -7.61 19.82 3.10
N ASN A 267 -6.33 19.58 3.38
CA ASN A 267 -5.64 18.27 3.37
C ASN A 267 -5.75 17.48 2.06
N ARG A 268 -6.15 18.13 0.97
CA ARG A 268 -6.22 17.47 -0.33
C ARG A 268 -4.82 17.14 -0.82
N ARG A 269 -4.63 15.91 -1.28
CA ARG A 269 -3.41 15.46 -1.96
C ARG A 269 -3.40 16.00 -3.37
N LEU A 270 -2.41 16.82 -3.68
CA LEU A 270 -2.16 17.44 -4.97
C LEU A 270 -1.01 16.71 -5.64
N ARG A 271 -1.13 16.45 -6.94
CA ARG A 271 0.01 16.06 -7.76
C ARG A 271 0.74 17.33 -8.14
N LEU A 272 2.05 17.37 -7.91
CA LEU A 272 2.88 18.49 -8.35
C LEU A 272 3.18 18.34 -9.84
N GLU A 273 3.12 19.45 -10.56
CA GLU A 273 3.49 19.56 -11.97
C GLU A 273 4.90 20.12 -12.09
N HIS A 274 5.70 19.51 -12.95
CA HIS A 274 7.04 20.02 -13.24
C HIS A 274 6.97 21.06 -14.34
N VAL A 275 7.36 22.28 -14.00
CA VAL A 275 7.41 23.41 -14.92
C VAL A 275 8.85 23.87 -15.09
N ILE A 276 9.31 23.88 -16.34
CA ILE A 276 10.62 24.38 -16.72
C ILE A 276 10.43 25.77 -17.31
N THR A 277 11.13 26.75 -16.74
CA THR A 277 11.17 28.13 -17.26
C THR A 277 12.62 28.54 -17.48
N GLY A 278 12.86 29.67 -18.15
CA GLY A 278 14.22 30.23 -18.28
C GLY A 278 14.91 30.55 -16.95
N LYS A 279 14.19 30.48 -15.82
CA LYS A 279 14.71 30.69 -14.45
C LYS A 279 15.02 29.39 -13.70
N GLY A 280 14.74 28.22 -14.28
CA GLY A 280 14.98 26.92 -13.65
C GLY A 280 13.76 25.99 -13.65
N HIS A 281 13.82 24.98 -12.78
CA HIS A 281 12.83 23.92 -12.62
C HIS A 281 11.99 24.19 -11.38
N PHE A 282 10.66 24.11 -11.51
CA PHE A 282 9.70 24.39 -10.44
C PHE A 282 8.70 23.24 -10.29
N ALA A 283 8.21 23.02 -9.07
CA ALA A 283 7.18 22.04 -8.76
C ALA A 283 5.93 22.79 -8.29
N ILE A 284 4.93 22.89 -9.16
CA ILE A 284 3.75 23.72 -8.90
C ILE A 284 2.48 22.89 -8.69
N ALA A 285 1.52 23.42 -7.93
CA ALA A 285 0.16 22.89 -7.88
C ALA A 285 -0.85 23.97 -7.50
N THR A 286 -2.06 23.86 -8.03
CA THR A 286 -3.21 24.67 -7.63
C THR A 286 -4.21 23.79 -6.88
N CYS A 287 -4.57 24.20 -5.65
CA CYS A 287 -5.59 23.49 -4.89
C CYS A 287 -6.99 23.98 -5.23
N LYS A 288 -8.01 23.14 -5.03
CA LYS A 288 -9.43 23.52 -5.18
C LYS A 288 -9.88 24.60 -4.18
N CYS A 289 -9.15 24.78 -3.07
CA CYS A 289 -9.38 25.89 -2.15
C CYS A 289 -8.88 27.25 -2.69
N GLY A 290 -8.25 27.28 -3.88
CA GLY A 290 -7.77 28.49 -4.53
C GLY A 290 -6.32 28.87 -4.23
N VAL A 291 -5.63 28.13 -3.35
CA VAL A 291 -4.21 28.37 -3.03
C VAL A 291 -3.30 27.77 -4.10
N ASN A 292 -2.30 28.54 -4.52
CA ASN A 292 -1.24 28.13 -5.42
C ASN A 292 0.04 27.82 -4.64
N TYR A 293 0.70 26.73 -4.99
CA TYR A 293 1.99 26.29 -4.44
C TYR A 293 3.01 26.24 -5.56
N SER A 294 4.24 26.69 -5.30
CA SER A 294 5.37 26.74 -6.24
C SER A 294 6.71 26.59 -5.54
#